data_AF-A0A7C3DAF0-F1
#
_entry.id   AF-A0A7C3DAF0-F1
#
_cell.length_a   1.000
_cell.length_b   1.000
_cell.length_c   1.000
_cell.angle_alpha   90.00
_cell.angle_beta   90.00
_cell.angle_gamma   90.00
#
_symmetry.space_group_name_H-M   'P 1'
#
loop_
_entity.id
_entity.type
_entity.pdbx_description
1 polymer ?
#
loop_
_entity_poly.entity_id
_entity_poly.type
_entity_poly.pdbx_seq_one_letter_code
_entity_poly.pdbx_strand_id
1 'polypeptide(L)'
;MTRLKNIILNLLGYFDEEERRLVFQSIVIGVVVWAIVFALRQSVHWLFHLTLSYLEELETGIMLLLVLVPLLVGALLVAAIANYRSAVIYYRDSDGRIQELNDVEGDGLERAISLYYASEPTFDQVLKGQDGVEVRWQLPTFTLAAKKFAATLITLGSGGSGGLEASVTLIGESTAAGLFKPRSQVTAVTQKLSLFDRIAEWWRATDPDDLQTAQLSGIAAAVSVLIGAPFAAAFFATEVMYRKRPIIEKLLYSLLAALVAFFLTYIFAPGETAIFEVEKLFVPPTTPVYYLDVIVMSALIALVGIFFGKFHTWGHHAFYHRLPVIWQRHLAGAAITGF
;
A
#
# COMPACT_ATOMS: atom_id res chain seq x y z
N MET A 1 -10.95 -37.34 0.82
CA MET A 1 -11.50 -36.27 1.69
C MET A 1 -11.32 -36.52 3.19
N THR A 2 -11.55 -37.73 3.71
CA THR A 2 -11.49 -38.03 5.16
C THR A 2 -10.09 -37.87 5.80
N ARG A 3 -9.02 -38.25 5.09
CA ARG A 3 -7.63 -38.03 5.56
C ARG A 3 -7.24 -36.55 5.64
N LEU A 4 -7.61 -35.76 4.62
CA LEU A 4 -7.34 -34.32 4.59
C LEU A 4 -8.06 -33.60 5.74
N LYS A 5 -9.33 -33.98 5.99
CA LYS A 5 -10.13 -33.44 7.10
C LYS A 5 -9.50 -33.75 8.45
N ASN A 6 -8.99 -34.96 8.67
CA ASN A 6 -8.32 -35.33 9.92
C ASN A 6 -6.98 -34.64 10.10
N ILE A 7 -6.22 -34.40 9.02
CA ILE A 7 -4.97 -33.63 9.07
C ILE A 7 -5.25 -32.17 9.43
N ILE A 8 -6.27 -31.56 8.81
CA ILE A 8 -6.68 -30.17 9.10
C ILE A 8 -7.17 -30.03 10.54
N LEU A 9 -8.00 -30.98 11.02
CA LEU A 9 -8.50 -30.98 12.40
C LEU A 9 -7.38 -31.16 13.43
N ASN A 10 -6.40 -32.03 13.16
CA ASN A 10 -5.26 -32.21 14.05
C ASN A 10 -4.32 -31.00 14.05
N LEU A 11 -4.09 -30.36 12.89
CA LEU A 11 -3.31 -29.12 12.82
C LEU A 11 -3.98 -27.97 13.57
N LEU A 12 -5.31 -27.81 13.43
CA LEU A 12 -6.09 -26.81 14.16
C LEU A 12 -6.08 -27.01 15.68
N GLY A 13 -5.78 -28.22 16.15
CA GLY A 13 -5.64 -28.52 17.58
C GLY A 13 -4.32 -28.03 18.20
N TYR A 14 -3.32 -27.66 17.39
CA TYR A 14 -2.04 -27.13 17.87
C TYR A 14 -2.04 -25.61 18.03
N PHE A 15 -2.98 -24.90 17.41
CA PHE A 15 -3.06 -23.44 17.45
C PHE A 15 -3.95 -22.97 18.61
N ASP A 16 -3.54 -21.90 19.27
CA ASP A 16 -4.42 -21.20 20.21
C ASP A 16 -5.64 -20.62 19.46
N GLU A 17 -6.70 -20.27 20.19
CA GLU A 17 -7.90 -19.64 19.62
C GLU A 17 -7.56 -18.31 18.93
N GLU A 18 -6.63 -17.55 19.52
CA GLU A 18 -6.11 -16.30 18.97
C GLU A 18 -5.31 -16.50 17.68
N GLU A 19 -4.40 -17.49 17.64
CA GLU A 19 -3.63 -17.78 16.44
C GLU A 19 -4.52 -18.25 15.28
N ARG A 20 -5.55 -19.07 15.59
CA ARG A 20 -6.56 -19.50 14.59
C ARG A 20 -7.31 -18.31 14.00
N ARG A 21 -7.68 -17.36 14.86
CA ARG A 21 -8.30 -16.10 14.44
C ARG A 21 -7.37 -15.32 13.51
N LEU A 22 -6.12 -15.10 13.90
CA LEU A 22 -5.14 -14.35 13.09
C LEU A 22 -4.82 -15.02 11.74
N VAL A 23 -4.71 -16.35 11.71
CA VAL A 23 -4.56 -17.13 10.47
C VAL A 23 -5.74 -16.88 9.54
N PHE A 24 -6.98 -17.01 10.05
CA PHE A 24 -8.19 -16.82 9.25
C PHE A 24 -8.31 -15.39 8.74
N GLN A 25 -8.07 -14.41 9.62
CA GLN A 25 -8.07 -13.00 9.28
C GLN A 25 -7.03 -12.68 8.19
N SER A 26 -5.82 -13.22 8.29
CA SER A 26 -4.76 -13.04 7.29
C SER A 26 -5.15 -13.58 5.91
N ILE A 27 -5.84 -14.73 5.86
CA ILE A 27 -6.37 -15.28 4.61
C ILE A 27 -7.40 -14.34 4.00
N VAL A 28 -8.36 -13.85 4.79
CA VAL A 28 -9.40 -12.94 4.30
C VAL A 28 -8.81 -11.61 3.85
N ILE A 29 -7.85 -11.05 4.59
CA ILE A 29 -7.11 -9.85 4.17
C ILE A 29 -6.44 -10.11 2.82
N GLY A 30 -5.74 -11.24 2.67
CA GLY A 30 -5.10 -11.64 1.42
C GLY A 30 -6.08 -11.64 0.25
N VAL A 31 -7.28 -12.22 0.42
CA VAL A 31 -8.33 -12.25 -0.62
C VAL A 31 -8.85 -10.86 -0.95
N VAL A 32 -9.22 -10.06 0.06
CA VAL A 32 -9.87 -8.76 -0.16
C VAL A 32 -8.88 -7.76 -0.76
N VAL A 33 -7.67 -7.70 -0.20
CA VAL A 33 -6.61 -6.81 -0.72
C VAL A 33 -6.20 -7.24 -2.11
N TRP A 34 -6.09 -8.55 -2.37
CA TRP A 34 -5.85 -9.05 -3.73
C TRP A 34 -6.89 -8.52 -4.71
N ALA A 35 -8.19 -8.67 -4.40
CA ALA A 35 -9.24 -8.24 -5.32
C ALA A 35 -9.15 -6.75 -5.65
N ILE A 36 -8.88 -5.90 -4.65
CA ILE A 36 -8.77 -4.45 -4.84
C ILE A 36 -7.51 -4.08 -5.63
N VAL A 37 -6.35 -4.61 -5.26
CA VAL A 37 -5.06 -4.26 -5.89
C VAL A 37 -4.97 -4.84 -7.30
N PHE A 38 -5.47 -6.06 -7.49
CA PHE A 38 -5.57 -6.67 -8.82
C PHE A 38 -6.49 -5.85 -9.73
N ALA A 39 -7.66 -5.43 -9.23
CA ALA A 39 -8.56 -4.54 -9.97
C ALA A 39 -7.88 -3.20 -10.31
N LEU A 40 -7.09 -2.61 -9.40
CA LEU A 40 -6.33 -1.39 -9.67
C LEU A 40 -5.34 -1.59 -10.81
N ARG A 41 -4.52 -2.65 -10.72
CA ARG A 41 -3.51 -3.00 -11.74
C ARG A 41 -4.15 -3.13 -13.12
N GLN A 42 -5.23 -3.91 -13.22
CA GLN A 42 -5.94 -4.12 -14.48
C GLN A 42 -6.57 -2.82 -15.00
N SER A 43 -7.17 -2.02 -14.09
CA SER A 43 -7.78 -0.74 -14.47
C SER A 43 -6.75 0.27 -14.97
N VAL A 44 -5.55 0.31 -14.36
CA VAL A 44 -4.45 1.18 -14.80
C VAL A 44 -3.96 0.76 -16.17
N HIS A 45 -3.72 -0.54 -16.37
CA HIS A 45 -3.28 -1.05 -17.67
C HIS A 45 -4.30 -0.74 -18.77
N TRP A 46 -5.59 -1.00 -18.51
CA TRP A 46 -6.68 -0.70 -19.42
C TRP A 46 -6.80 0.79 -19.74
N LEU A 47 -6.80 1.66 -18.72
CA LEU A 47 -6.95 3.10 -18.90
C LEU A 47 -5.75 3.71 -19.62
N PHE A 48 -4.53 3.26 -19.30
CA PHE A 48 -3.33 3.70 -19.98
C PHE A 48 -3.34 3.30 -21.47
N HIS A 49 -3.72 2.06 -21.78
CA HIS A 49 -3.82 1.59 -23.15
C HIS A 49 -4.88 2.36 -23.95
N LEU A 50 -6.01 2.72 -23.31
CA LEU A 50 -7.04 3.58 -23.91
C LEU A 50 -6.51 4.99 -24.19
N THR A 51 -5.74 5.56 -23.26
CA THR A 51 -5.11 6.87 -23.45
C THR A 51 -4.11 6.83 -24.61
N LEU A 52 -3.30 5.77 -24.72
CA LEU A 52 -2.36 5.60 -25.82
C LEU A 52 -3.05 5.39 -27.16
N SER A 53 -4.07 4.54 -27.25
CA SER A 53 -4.80 4.32 -28.51
C SER A 53 -5.46 5.61 -28.99
N TYR A 54 -6.00 6.42 -28.07
CA TYR A 54 -6.56 7.73 -28.40
C TYR A 54 -5.49 8.68 -28.97
N LEU A 55 -4.26 8.64 -28.44
CA LEU A 55 -3.15 9.45 -28.94
C LEU A 55 -2.63 8.95 -30.29
N GLU A 56 -2.60 7.64 -30.52
CA GLU A 56 -2.15 7.02 -31.77
C GLU A 56 -3.10 7.31 -32.95
N GLU A 57 -4.42 7.35 -32.71
CA GLU A 57 -5.42 7.70 -33.73
C GLU A 57 -5.32 9.16 -34.21
N LEU A 58 -4.70 10.04 -33.42
CA LEU A 58 -4.52 11.45 -33.75
C LEU A 58 -3.28 11.64 -34.64
N GLU A 59 -3.43 11.30 -35.92
CA GLU A 59 -2.43 11.22 -37.00
C GLU A 59 -1.75 12.55 -37.43
N THR A 60 -1.54 13.53 -36.53
CA THR A 60 -0.98 14.85 -36.89
C THR A 60 0.22 15.27 -36.03
N GLY A 61 1.16 16.02 -36.63
CA GLY A 61 2.39 16.54 -36.02
C GLY A 61 2.21 17.48 -34.80
N ILE A 62 0.99 17.58 -34.25
CA ILE A 62 0.63 18.26 -33.00
C ILE A 62 0.70 17.27 -31.80
N MET A 63 1.13 16.02 -32.02
CA MET A 63 1.23 14.97 -30.98
C MET A 63 1.81 15.45 -29.63
N LEU A 64 2.86 16.28 -29.63
CA LEU A 64 3.47 16.78 -28.39
C LEU A 64 2.50 17.62 -27.53
N LEU A 65 1.67 18.46 -28.17
CA LEU A 65 0.66 19.28 -27.48
C LEU A 65 -0.57 18.46 -27.07
N LEU A 66 -0.87 17.38 -27.79
CA LEU A 66 -2.02 16.52 -27.51
C LEU A 66 -1.75 15.54 -26.37
N VAL A 67 -0.50 15.11 -26.16
CA VAL A 67 -0.08 14.32 -24.98
C VAL A 67 -0.33 15.07 -23.67
N LEU A 68 -0.23 16.40 -23.70
CA LEU A 68 -0.52 17.24 -22.52
C LEU A 68 -2.00 17.20 -22.12
N VAL A 69 -2.94 16.92 -23.03
CA VAL A 69 -4.37 16.94 -22.71
C VAL A 69 -4.77 15.89 -21.66
N PRO A 70 -4.52 14.57 -21.85
CA PRO A 70 -4.85 13.58 -20.84
C PRO A 70 -4.10 13.83 -19.53
N LEU A 71 -2.83 14.24 -19.59
CA LEU A 71 -2.02 14.58 -18.41
C LEU A 71 -2.62 15.72 -17.59
N LEU A 72 -3.00 16.83 -18.23
CA LEU A 72 -3.58 17.99 -17.56
C LEU A 72 -4.97 17.67 -17.00
N VAL A 73 -5.81 16.95 -17.75
CA VAL A 73 -7.12 16.50 -17.27
C VAL A 73 -6.97 15.57 -16.08
N GLY A 74 -6.05 14.60 -16.15
CA GLY A 74 -5.73 13.71 -15.04
C GLY A 74 -5.27 14.46 -13.80
N ALA A 75 -4.36 15.43 -13.97
CA ALA A 75 -3.86 16.27 -12.88
C ALA A 75 -4.96 17.11 -12.23
N LEU A 76 -5.90 17.66 -13.01
CA LEU A 76 -7.07 18.36 -12.48
C LEU A 76 -7.95 17.41 -11.66
N LEU A 77 -8.27 16.22 -12.19
CA LEU A 77 -9.10 15.27 -11.46
C LEU A 77 -8.44 14.81 -10.15
N VAL A 78 -7.13 14.57 -10.15
CA VAL A 78 -6.38 14.22 -8.92
C VAL A 78 -6.39 15.37 -7.93
N ALA A 79 -6.18 16.61 -8.37
CA ALA A 79 -6.28 17.79 -7.51
C ALA A 79 -7.70 17.96 -6.93
N ALA A 80 -8.75 17.61 -7.69
CA ALA A 80 -10.13 17.60 -7.21
C ALA A 80 -10.32 16.60 -6.07
N ILE A 81 -9.82 15.37 -6.25
CA ILE A 81 -9.89 14.29 -5.25
C ILE A 81 -9.10 14.67 -4.00
N ALA A 82 -7.91 15.24 -4.18
CA ALA A 82 -7.05 15.69 -3.08
C ALA A 82 -7.67 16.83 -2.27
N ASN A 83 -8.50 17.67 -2.88
CA ASN A 83 -9.19 18.76 -2.19
C ASN A 83 -10.54 18.33 -1.56
N TYR A 84 -11.09 17.19 -1.99
CA TYR A 84 -12.40 16.73 -1.52
C TYR A 84 -12.30 16.02 -0.15
N ARG A 85 -12.81 16.68 0.90
CA ARG A 85 -12.87 16.18 2.28
C ARG A 85 -11.52 15.63 2.75
N SER A 86 -10.44 16.39 2.60
CA SER A 86 -9.10 16.01 3.06
C SER A 86 -9.11 15.82 4.57
N ALA A 87 -8.85 14.61 5.05
CA ALA A 87 -8.34 14.45 6.39
C ALA A 87 -6.85 14.81 6.38
N VAL A 88 -6.42 15.48 7.44
CA VAL A 88 -5.02 15.82 7.64
C VAL A 88 -4.49 14.87 8.68
N ILE A 89 -3.53 14.03 8.29
CA ILE A 89 -2.79 13.21 9.23
C ILE A 89 -1.53 13.98 9.57
N TYR A 90 -1.31 14.22 10.86
CA TYR A 90 -0.08 14.83 11.35
C TYR A 90 0.95 13.72 11.52
N TYR A 91 2.08 13.82 10.84
CA TYR A 91 3.22 12.93 11.05
C TYR A 91 4.43 13.73 11.54
N ARG A 92 5.28 13.06 12.32
CA ARG A 92 6.55 13.62 12.75
C ARG A 92 7.65 13.08 11.86
N ASP A 93 8.32 13.97 11.14
CA ASP A 93 9.46 13.63 10.30
C ASP A 93 10.67 13.18 11.15
N SER A 94 11.64 12.56 10.49
CA SER A 94 12.98 12.24 10.98
C SER A 94 13.67 13.41 11.73
N ASP A 95 13.36 14.65 11.36
CA ASP A 95 13.85 15.88 12.01
C ASP A 95 12.96 16.37 13.17
N GLY A 96 11.93 15.60 13.57
CA GLY A 96 11.04 15.95 14.67
C GLY A 96 9.96 17.00 14.33
N ARG A 97 9.88 17.44 13.08
CA ARG A 97 8.89 18.43 12.61
C ARG A 97 7.55 17.76 12.35
N ILE A 98 6.46 18.42 12.77
CA ILE A 98 5.09 17.98 12.46
C ILE A 98 4.76 18.47 11.05
N GLN A 99 4.48 17.54 10.14
CA GLN A 99 4.05 17.84 8.78
C GLN A 99 2.60 17.40 8.58
N GLU A 100 1.86 18.21 7.81
CA GLU A 100 0.48 17.94 7.41
C GLU A 100 0.46 17.16 6.10
N LEU A 101 -0.10 15.97 6.18
CA LEU A 101 -0.12 15.02 5.09
C LEU A 101 -1.56 14.97 4.56
N ASN A 102 -1.83 15.56 3.39
CA ASN A 102 -3.13 15.44 2.70
C ASN A 102 -3.35 14.00 2.24
N ASP A 103 -4.46 13.38 2.67
CA ASP A 103 -4.93 12.00 2.42
C ASP A 103 -4.42 11.30 1.15
N VAL A 104 -4.35 12.01 0.02
CA VAL A 104 -4.19 11.41 -1.31
C VAL A 104 -2.84 11.74 -1.97
N GLU A 105 -2.24 12.88 -1.62
CA GLU A 105 -0.95 13.34 -2.17
C GLU A 105 0.22 12.46 -1.68
N GLY A 106 1.26 12.36 -2.51
CA GLY A 106 2.47 11.57 -2.24
C GLY A 106 2.40 10.13 -2.75
N ASP A 107 3.41 9.34 -2.40
CA ASP A 107 3.54 7.95 -2.85
C ASP A 107 2.57 7.01 -2.09
N GLY A 108 2.27 7.34 -0.82
CA GLY A 108 1.41 6.57 0.10
C GLY A 108 2.19 5.78 1.16
N LEU A 109 3.51 5.58 0.98
CA LEU A 109 4.31 4.75 1.87
C LEU A 109 4.54 5.43 3.22
N GLU A 110 4.96 6.70 3.21
CA GLU A 110 5.13 7.50 4.44
C GLU A 110 3.84 7.56 5.26
N ARG A 111 2.69 7.59 4.57
CA ARG A 111 1.39 7.60 5.23
C ARG A 111 1.04 6.23 5.82
N ALA A 112 1.28 5.14 5.09
CA ALA A 112 1.10 3.80 5.63
C ALA A 112 1.96 3.59 6.90
N ILE A 113 3.21 4.05 6.88
CA ILE A 113 4.11 4.07 8.04
C ILE A 113 3.50 4.90 9.18
N SER A 114 3.02 6.12 8.91
CA SER A 114 2.43 6.97 9.94
C SER A 114 1.17 6.35 10.57
N LEU A 115 0.33 5.68 9.77
CA LEU A 115 -0.88 5.00 10.22
C LEU A 115 -0.56 3.74 11.04
N TYR A 116 0.51 3.04 10.68
CA TYR A 116 1.03 1.92 11.43
C TYR A 116 1.59 2.34 12.81
N TYR A 117 2.35 3.44 12.87
CA TYR A 117 2.86 3.96 14.14
C TYR A 117 1.77 4.63 14.99
N ALA A 118 0.70 5.14 14.37
CA ALA A 118 -0.43 5.69 15.10
C ALA A 118 -1.16 4.64 15.96
N SER A 119 -1.04 3.34 15.62
CA SER A 119 -1.59 2.25 16.44
C SER A 119 -0.66 1.80 17.56
N GLU A 120 0.61 2.24 17.61
CA GLU A 120 1.49 1.96 18.75
C GLU A 120 1.08 2.83 19.95
N PRO A 121 0.91 2.25 21.15
CA PRO A 121 0.61 3.02 22.35
C PRO A 121 1.82 3.88 22.73
N THR A 122 1.73 5.19 22.51
CA THR A 122 2.73 6.14 23.03
C THR A 122 2.45 6.46 24.49
N PHE A 123 3.50 6.81 25.25
CA PHE A 123 3.39 7.15 26.67
C PHE A 123 2.34 8.25 26.93
N ASP A 124 2.27 9.27 26.04
CA ASP A 124 1.28 10.36 26.11
C ASP A 124 -0.16 9.89 25.83
N GLN A 125 -0.35 8.87 24.98
CA GLN A 125 -1.67 8.28 24.70
C GLN A 125 -2.15 7.40 25.84
N VAL A 126 -1.23 6.63 26.44
CA VAL A 126 -1.51 5.83 27.65
C VAL A 126 -1.90 6.75 28.81
N LEU A 127 -1.26 7.91 28.97
CA LEU A 127 -1.63 8.93 29.96
C LEU A 127 -3.02 9.56 29.72
N LYS A 128 -3.48 9.60 28.47
CA LYS A 128 -4.82 10.06 28.08
C LYS A 128 -5.88 8.96 28.12
N GLY A 129 -5.50 7.73 28.46
CA GLY A 129 -6.40 6.57 28.47
C GLY A 129 -6.89 6.16 27.08
N GLN A 130 -6.17 6.54 26.01
CA GLN A 130 -6.49 6.14 24.64
C GLN A 130 -5.56 5.00 24.23
N ASP A 131 -6.15 3.85 23.90
CA ASP A 131 -5.39 2.76 23.28
C ASP A 131 -5.01 3.16 21.85
N GLY A 132 -3.81 2.78 21.39
CA GLY A 132 -3.35 3.11 20.02
C GLY A 132 -4.32 2.57 18.94
N VAL A 133 -5.01 1.50 19.27
CA VAL A 133 -6.03 0.86 18.44
C VAL A 133 -7.21 1.85 18.22
N GLU A 134 -7.63 2.59 19.26
CA GLU A 134 -8.68 3.62 19.23
C GLU A 134 -8.32 4.83 18.38
N VAL A 135 -7.07 5.29 18.51
CA VAL A 135 -6.52 6.37 17.71
C VAL A 135 -6.57 6.00 16.22
N ARG A 136 -6.19 4.76 15.87
CA ARG A 136 -6.22 4.31 14.47
C ARG A 136 -7.64 4.26 13.89
N TRP A 137 -8.67 3.95 14.68
CA TRP A 137 -10.07 3.94 14.20
C TRP A 137 -10.68 5.33 14.04
N GLN A 138 -10.14 6.37 14.68
CA GLN A 138 -10.56 7.74 14.40
C GLN A 138 -10.08 8.20 13.01
N LEU A 139 -9.01 7.58 12.50
CA LEU A 139 -8.48 7.89 11.18
C LEU A 139 -9.28 7.21 10.04
N PRO A 140 -9.26 7.81 8.84
CA PRO A 140 -9.80 7.19 7.63
C PRO A 140 -9.23 5.78 7.37
N THR A 141 -10.07 4.89 6.85
CA THR A 141 -9.67 3.53 6.42
C THR A 141 -10.10 3.29 4.97
N PHE A 142 -11.26 2.69 4.72
CA PHE A 142 -11.74 2.43 3.36
C PHE A 142 -11.90 3.68 2.50
N THR A 143 -12.28 4.80 3.10
CA THR A 143 -12.37 6.08 2.40
C THR A 143 -11.01 6.55 1.89
N LEU A 144 -9.94 6.33 2.66
CA LEU A 144 -8.57 6.63 2.25
C LEU A 144 -8.10 5.70 1.14
N ALA A 145 -8.34 4.40 1.30
CA ALA A 145 -8.03 3.40 0.28
C ALA A 145 -8.73 3.72 -1.05
N ALA A 146 -10.01 4.07 -1.03
CA ALA A 146 -10.78 4.40 -2.24
C ALA A 146 -10.28 5.68 -2.92
N LYS A 147 -9.98 6.73 -2.14
CA LYS A 147 -9.40 7.96 -2.70
C LYS A 147 -8.04 7.70 -3.33
N LYS A 148 -7.17 6.94 -2.64
CA LYS A 148 -5.84 6.61 -3.15
C LYS A 148 -5.93 5.75 -4.41
N PHE A 149 -6.80 4.75 -4.42
CA PHE A 149 -7.12 3.96 -5.61
C PHE A 149 -7.49 4.85 -6.80
N ALA A 150 -8.43 5.76 -6.63
CA ALA A 150 -8.90 6.63 -7.70
C ALA A 150 -7.79 7.57 -8.19
N ALA A 151 -7.04 8.19 -7.28
CA ALA A 151 -5.95 9.09 -7.65
C ALA A 151 -4.80 8.36 -8.35
N THR A 152 -4.42 7.17 -7.89
CA THR A 152 -3.39 6.35 -8.54
C THR A 152 -3.86 5.90 -9.92
N LEU A 153 -5.11 5.45 -10.05
CA LEU A 153 -5.71 5.07 -11.34
C LEU A 153 -5.64 6.21 -12.35
N ILE A 154 -6.08 7.41 -11.94
CA ILE A 154 -6.11 8.58 -12.82
C ILE A 154 -4.70 9.06 -13.15
N THR A 155 -3.81 9.12 -12.16
CA THR A 155 -2.42 9.58 -12.37
C THR A 155 -1.71 8.69 -13.38
N LEU A 156 -1.71 7.37 -13.18
CA LEU A 156 -1.00 6.45 -14.06
C LEU A 156 -1.72 6.25 -15.39
N GLY A 157 -3.05 6.14 -15.38
CA GLY A 157 -3.85 5.95 -16.60
C GLY A 157 -3.82 7.16 -17.54
N SER A 158 -3.58 8.38 -17.02
CA SER A 158 -3.38 9.58 -17.84
C SER A 158 -1.95 9.78 -18.34
N GLY A 159 -1.01 8.89 -17.96
CA GLY A 159 0.40 8.97 -18.34
C GLY A 159 1.29 9.74 -17.37
N GLY A 160 0.80 10.09 -16.19
CA GLY A 160 1.58 10.75 -15.15
C GLY A 160 2.72 9.87 -14.63
N SER A 161 3.83 10.50 -14.24
CA SER A 161 4.97 9.80 -13.64
C SER A 161 4.67 9.38 -12.21
N GLY A 162 4.66 8.07 -11.94
CA GLY A 162 4.42 7.51 -10.62
C GLY A 162 4.56 5.98 -10.61
N GLY A 163 4.56 5.40 -9.41
CA GLY A 163 4.62 3.95 -9.21
C GLY A 163 3.37 3.41 -8.52
N LEU A 164 3.01 2.16 -8.82
CA LEU A 164 1.96 1.44 -8.08
C LEU A 164 2.45 1.01 -6.69
N GLU A 165 3.74 0.72 -6.55
CA GLU A 165 4.34 0.05 -5.39
C GLU A 165 3.99 0.71 -4.05
N ALA A 166 4.31 2.00 -3.89
CA ALA A 166 4.03 2.74 -2.66
C ALA A 166 2.52 3.01 -2.46
N SER A 167 1.76 3.19 -3.55
CA SER A 167 0.33 3.47 -3.46
C SER A 167 -0.46 2.26 -2.99
N VAL A 168 -0.11 1.06 -3.47
CA VAL A 168 -0.78 -0.17 -3.04
C VAL A 168 -0.45 -0.53 -1.59
N THR A 169 0.70 -0.10 -1.06
CA THR A 169 1.01 -0.23 0.37
C THR A 169 -0.03 0.50 1.23
N LEU A 170 -0.36 1.75 0.90
CA LEU A 170 -1.40 2.51 1.61
C LEU A 170 -2.79 1.89 1.42
N ILE A 171 -3.14 1.48 0.19
CA ILE A 171 -4.42 0.84 -0.10
C ILE A 171 -4.56 -0.47 0.69
N GLY A 172 -3.51 -1.29 0.73
CA GLY A 172 -3.46 -2.55 1.46
C GLY A 172 -3.60 -2.34 2.97
N GLU A 173 -2.81 -1.44 3.55
CA GLU A 173 -2.89 -1.05 4.96
C GLU A 173 -4.30 -0.60 5.34
N SER A 174 -4.85 0.36 4.58
CA SER A 174 -6.12 1.00 4.92
C SER A 174 -7.33 0.11 4.67
N THR A 175 -7.23 -0.80 3.70
CA THR A 175 -8.22 -1.87 3.47
C THR A 175 -8.20 -2.85 4.63
N ALA A 176 -7.02 -3.35 5.01
CA ALA A 176 -6.89 -4.29 6.11
C ALA A 176 -7.36 -3.67 7.43
N ALA A 177 -6.87 -2.50 7.81
CA ALA A 177 -7.34 -1.78 9.01
C ALA A 177 -8.85 -1.50 8.97
N GLY A 178 -9.41 -1.24 7.78
CA GLY A 178 -10.84 -1.07 7.56
C GLY A 178 -11.65 -2.33 7.85
N LEU A 179 -11.15 -3.51 7.50
CA LEU A 179 -11.84 -4.79 7.74
C LEU A 179 -12.05 -5.07 9.23
N PHE A 180 -11.13 -4.62 10.08
CA PHE A 180 -11.17 -4.83 11.54
C PHE A 180 -11.79 -3.66 12.32
N LYS A 181 -12.19 -2.58 11.63
CA LYS A 181 -12.77 -1.41 12.26
C LYS A 181 -14.16 -1.73 12.82
N PRO A 182 -14.41 -1.51 14.13
CA PRO A 182 -15.74 -1.71 14.69
C PRO A 182 -16.72 -0.78 13.98
N ARG A 183 -17.73 -1.36 13.32
CA ARG A 183 -18.86 -0.58 12.81
C ARG A 183 -19.70 -0.25 14.03
N SER A 184 -20.14 1.01 14.18
CA SER A 184 -21.04 1.41 15.25
C SER A 184 -22.33 0.60 15.12
N GLN A 185 -22.39 -0.55 15.78
CA GLN A 185 -23.65 -1.17 16.10
C GLN A 185 -24.31 -0.20 17.05
N VAL A 186 -25.32 0.50 16.52
CA VAL A 186 -26.28 1.26 17.32
C VAL A 186 -26.67 0.36 18.49
N THR A 187 -26.20 0.72 19.68
CA THR A 187 -26.39 -0.02 20.91
C THR A 187 -27.86 0.10 21.30
N ALA A 188 -28.72 -0.70 20.70
CA ALA A 188 -30.03 -0.95 21.26
C ALA A 188 -29.84 -1.97 22.39
N VAL A 189 -29.87 -1.45 23.62
CA VAL A 189 -30.02 -2.14 24.90
C VAL A 189 -31.05 -3.26 24.77
N THR A 190 -30.61 -4.46 24.36
CA THR A 190 -31.46 -5.64 24.32
C THR A 190 -30.61 -6.88 24.56
N GLN A 191 -30.88 -7.54 25.68
CA GLN A 191 -30.12 -8.61 26.34
C GLN A 191 -30.00 -9.96 25.60
N LYS A 192 -29.89 -9.97 24.27
CA LYS A 192 -29.54 -11.19 23.53
C LYS A 192 -28.49 -10.86 22.47
N LEU A 193 -27.23 -11.14 22.80
CA LEU A 193 -26.14 -11.21 21.82
C LEU A 193 -26.57 -12.16 20.70
N SER A 194 -26.84 -11.62 19.53
CA SER A 194 -27.13 -12.42 18.35
C SER A 194 -25.85 -13.15 17.91
N LEU A 195 -25.98 -14.21 17.12
CA LEU A 195 -24.82 -14.87 16.52
C LEU A 195 -23.95 -13.90 15.71
N PHE A 196 -24.55 -12.84 15.16
CA PHE A 196 -23.83 -11.80 14.42
C PHE A 196 -22.94 -10.94 15.31
N ASP A 197 -23.37 -10.65 16.54
CA ASP A 197 -22.58 -9.86 17.49
C ASP A 197 -21.34 -10.63 17.94
N ARG A 198 -21.49 -11.95 18.16
CA ARG A 198 -20.35 -12.84 18.47
C ARG A 198 -19.35 -12.92 17.32
N ILE A 199 -19.84 -13.00 16.07
CA ILE A 199 -18.96 -13.01 14.89
C ILE A 199 -18.26 -11.65 14.75
N ALA A 200 -18.97 -10.55 14.96
CA ALA A 200 -18.41 -9.20 14.88
C ALA A 200 -17.35 -8.95 15.97
N GLU A 201 -17.58 -9.44 17.18
CA GLU A 201 -16.64 -9.36 18.30
C GLU A 201 -15.39 -10.22 18.04
N TRP A 202 -15.56 -11.45 17.55
CA TRP A 202 -14.45 -12.31 17.12
C TRP A 202 -13.65 -11.73 15.95
N TRP A 203 -14.32 -10.96 15.08
CA TRP A 203 -13.69 -10.31 13.93
C TRP A 203 -12.93 -9.03 14.27
N ARG A 204 -13.14 -8.44 15.46
CA ARG A 204 -12.53 -7.16 15.82
C ARG A 204 -11.06 -7.34 16.23
N ALA A 205 -10.19 -6.40 15.83
CA ALA A 205 -8.85 -6.31 16.41
C ALA A 205 -8.97 -5.80 17.85
N THR A 206 -8.56 -6.63 18.80
CA THR A 206 -8.73 -6.39 20.23
C THR A 206 -7.58 -5.59 20.83
N ASP A 207 -6.38 -5.76 20.27
CA ASP A 207 -5.17 -5.09 20.74
C ASP A 207 -4.41 -4.42 19.57
N PRO A 208 -3.40 -3.59 19.88
CA PRO A 208 -2.52 -3.01 18.88
C PRO A 208 -1.80 -4.04 18.00
N ASP A 209 -1.45 -5.20 18.56
CA ASP A 209 -0.65 -6.21 17.87
C ASP A 209 -1.46 -6.95 16.78
N ASP A 210 -2.72 -7.28 17.04
CA ASP A 210 -3.70 -7.80 16.08
C ASP A 210 -3.85 -6.82 14.91
N LEU A 211 -4.06 -5.53 15.24
CA LEU A 211 -4.28 -4.48 14.24
C LEU A 211 -3.05 -4.28 13.35
N GLN A 212 -1.86 -4.23 13.96
CA GLN A 212 -0.61 -4.14 13.23
C GLN A 212 -0.35 -5.37 12.38
N THR A 213 -0.66 -6.56 12.87
CA THR A 213 -0.57 -7.80 12.09
C THR A 213 -1.47 -7.72 10.87
N ALA A 214 -2.71 -7.25 11.02
CA ALA A 214 -3.62 -7.03 9.90
C ALA A 214 -3.08 -6.00 8.89
N GLN A 215 -2.57 -4.86 9.36
CA GLN A 215 -1.98 -3.82 8.51
C GLN A 215 -0.80 -4.36 7.68
N LEU A 216 0.15 -5.06 8.33
CA LEU A 216 1.30 -5.67 7.66
C LEU A 216 0.86 -6.75 6.66
N SER A 217 -0.11 -7.59 7.01
CA SER A 217 -0.72 -8.55 6.10
C SER A 217 -1.35 -7.88 4.88
N GLY A 218 -2.01 -6.73 5.05
CA GLY A 218 -2.56 -5.95 3.95
C GLY A 218 -1.47 -5.40 3.03
N ILE A 219 -0.40 -4.85 3.60
CA ILE A 219 0.75 -4.35 2.84
C ILE A 219 1.43 -5.49 2.06
N ALA A 220 1.72 -6.61 2.72
CA ALA A 220 2.37 -7.76 2.12
C ALA A 220 1.53 -8.37 1.00
N ALA A 221 0.21 -8.51 1.20
CA ALA A 221 -0.71 -8.94 0.14
C ALA A 221 -0.66 -8.01 -1.07
N ALA A 222 -0.76 -6.69 -0.85
CA ALA A 222 -0.73 -5.69 -1.91
C ALA A 222 0.57 -5.73 -2.73
N VAL A 223 1.71 -5.77 -2.05
CA VAL A 223 3.04 -5.83 -2.70
C VAL A 223 3.23 -7.16 -3.44
N SER A 224 2.71 -8.27 -2.88
CA SER A 224 2.75 -9.58 -3.52
C SER A 224 2.00 -9.62 -4.85
N VAL A 225 0.84 -8.95 -4.96
CA VAL A 225 0.09 -8.84 -6.23
C VAL A 225 0.87 -8.12 -7.33
N LEU A 226 1.69 -7.14 -6.96
CA LEU A 226 2.51 -6.41 -7.92
C LEU A 226 3.76 -7.22 -8.31
N ILE A 227 4.58 -7.59 -7.33
CA ILE A 227 5.93 -8.11 -7.60
C ILE A 227 5.90 -9.61 -7.93
N GLY A 228 4.89 -10.35 -7.48
CA GLY A 228 4.85 -11.81 -7.63
C GLY A 228 5.80 -12.56 -6.69
N ALA A 229 6.36 -11.89 -5.69
CA ALA A 229 7.33 -12.44 -4.76
C ALA A 229 6.79 -12.37 -3.32
N PRO A 230 6.00 -13.36 -2.86
CA PRO A 230 5.32 -13.29 -1.57
C PRO A 230 6.28 -13.21 -0.37
N PHE A 231 7.43 -13.87 -0.43
CA PHE A 231 8.47 -13.76 0.59
C PHE A 231 9.06 -12.36 0.67
N ALA A 232 9.46 -11.79 -0.47
CA ALA A 232 10.00 -10.43 -0.52
C ALA A 232 8.96 -9.40 -0.03
N ALA A 233 7.69 -9.58 -0.39
CA ALA A 233 6.59 -8.72 0.05
C ALA A 233 6.37 -8.77 1.57
N ALA A 234 6.44 -9.96 2.18
CA ALA A 234 6.32 -10.11 3.63
C ALA A 234 7.52 -9.48 4.37
N PHE A 235 8.74 -9.72 3.89
CA PHE A 235 9.93 -9.07 4.45
C PHE A 235 9.86 -7.56 4.33
N PHE A 236 9.51 -7.04 3.14
CA PHE A 236 9.31 -5.61 2.90
C PHE A 236 8.31 -5.00 3.89
N ALA A 237 7.13 -5.62 4.05
CA ALA A 237 6.13 -5.14 4.99
C ALA A 237 6.71 -5.06 6.41
N THR A 238 7.37 -6.12 6.87
CA THR A 238 7.91 -6.17 8.24
C THR A 238 9.12 -5.25 8.45
N GLU A 239 10.02 -5.13 7.48
CA GLU A 239 11.27 -4.38 7.62
C GLU A 239 11.07 -2.88 7.43
N VAL A 240 10.27 -2.49 6.42
CA VAL A 240 10.05 -1.08 6.09
C VAL A 240 9.08 -0.43 7.08
N MET A 241 8.08 -1.18 7.57
CA MET A 241 7.16 -0.62 8.58
C MET A 241 7.76 -0.67 9.99
N TYR A 242 8.48 -1.76 10.36
CA TYR A 242 8.92 -1.96 11.73
C TYR A 242 10.42 -1.72 11.91
N ARG A 243 10.78 -0.49 12.32
CA ARG A 243 12.16 0.00 12.35
C ARG A 243 13.03 -0.56 13.48
N LYS A 244 12.47 -1.27 14.47
CA LYS A 244 13.19 -1.61 15.71
C LYS A 244 13.51 -3.10 15.93
N ARG A 245 12.69 -4.07 15.49
CA ARG A 245 12.99 -5.53 15.51
C ARG A 245 12.09 -6.33 14.56
N PRO A 246 12.58 -7.19 13.65
CA PRO A 246 11.70 -8.07 12.89
C PRO A 246 10.92 -9.00 13.86
N ILE A 247 9.59 -8.85 13.92
CA ILE A 247 8.72 -9.69 14.75
C ILE A 247 8.36 -10.92 13.90
N ILE A 248 8.98 -12.06 14.24
CA ILE A 248 8.81 -13.34 13.53
C ILE A 248 7.33 -13.73 13.43
N GLU A 249 6.53 -13.47 14.47
CA GLU A 249 5.10 -13.78 14.50
C GLU A 249 4.33 -12.99 13.42
N LYS A 250 4.52 -11.67 13.35
CA LYS A 250 3.88 -10.80 12.35
C LYS A 250 4.32 -11.15 10.91
N LEU A 251 5.56 -11.61 10.74
CA LEU A 251 6.09 -12.07 9.46
C LEU A 251 5.32 -13.29 8.91
N LEU A 252 4.97 -14.26 9.77
CA LEU A 252 4.25 -15.47 9.35
C LEU A 252 2.86 -15.13 8.81
N TYR A 253 2.11 -14.29 9.51
CA TYR A 253 0.77 -13.85 9.07
C TYR A 253 0.83 -13.01 7.80
N SER A 254 1.82 -12.12 7.70
CA SER A 254 2.06 -11.31 6.50
C SER A 254 2.41 -12.18 5.28
N LEU A 255 3.25 -13.20 5.48
CA LEU A 255 3.60 -14.18 4.46
C LEU A 255 2.39 -14.99 4.03
N LEU A 256 1.52 -15.40 4.97
CA LEU A 256 0.29 -16.12 4.65
C LEU A 256 -0.63 -15.26 3.77
N ALA A 257 -0.86 -14.00 4.12
CA ALA A 257 -1.67 -13.08 3.32
C ALA A 257 -1.04 -12.85 1.93
N ALA A 258 0.28 -12.68 1.85
CA ALA A 258 1.02 -12.53 0.60
C ALA A 258 0.93 -13.77 -0.29
N LEU A 259 1.02 -14.97 0.28
CA LEU A 259 0.86 -16.23 -0.44
C LEU A 259 -0.55 -16.39 -0.99
N VAL A 260 -1.58 -16.06 -0.21
CA VAL A 260 -2.97 -16.09 -0.68
C VAL A 260 -3.15 -15.16 -1.88
N ALA A 261 -2.67 -13.92 -1.79
CA ALA A 261 -2.74 -12.97 -2.89
C ALA A 261 -1.95 -13.42 -4.13
N PHE A 262 -0.78 -14.02 -3.93
CA PHE A 262 0.03 -14.61 -5.01
C PHE A 262 -0.70 -15.75 -5.73
N PHE A 263 -1.24 -16.71 -4.98
CA PHE A 263 -1.97 -17.85 -5.57
C PHE A 263 -3.23 -17.41 -6.30
N LEU A 264 -3.97 -16.45 -5.76
CA LEU A 264 -5.13 -15.89 -6.46
C LEU A 264 -4.71 -15.23 -7.78
N THR A 265 -3.61 -14.48 -7.79
CA THR A 265 -3.06 -13.90 -9.02
C THR A 265 -2.69 -14.99 -10.03
N TYR A 266 -2.03 -16.06 -9.58
CA TYR A 266 -1.68 -17.20 -10.43
C TYR A 266 -2.91 -17.92 -11.01
N ILE A 267 -3.99 -18.06 -10.23
CA ILE A 267 -5.23 -18.73 -10.66
C ILE A 267 -6.02 -17.87 -11.66
N PHE A 268 -6.18 -16.58 -11.39
CA PHE A 268 -7.06 -15.69 -12.17
C PHE A 268 -6.37 -14.98 -13.32
N ALA A 269 -5.04 -14.85 -13.29
CA ALA A 269 -4.24 -14.27 -14.37
C ALA A 269 -2.99 -15.14 -14.62
N PRO A 270 -3.15 -16.36 -15.18
CA PRO A 270 -2.02 -17.24 -15.49
C PRO A 270 -1.07 -16.55 -16.47
N GLY A 271 0.21 -16.42 -16.10
CA GLY A 271 1.22 -15.75 -16.91
C GLY A 271 1.52 -14.30 -16.52
N GLU A 272 0.67 -13.64 -15.74
CA GLU A 272 0.88 -12.24 -15.31
C GLU A 272 1.60 -12.11 -13.96
N THR A 273 2.17 -13.21 -13.43
CA THR A 273 2.71 -13.27 -12.07
C THR A 273 4.03 -12.53 -11.89
N ALA A 274 4.78 -12.24 -12.95
CA ALA A 274 6.00 -11.45 -12.86
C ALA A 274 5.87 -10.20 -13.75
N ILE A 275 6.19 -9.02 -13.20
CA ILE A 275 6.25 -7.77 -14.00
C ILE A 275 7.37 -7.87 -15.05
N PHE A 276 8.43 -8.63 -14.75
CA PHE A 276 9.59 -8.77 -15.61
C PHE A 276 9.84 -10.25 -15.93
N GLU A 277 9.66 -10.62 -17.19
CA GLU A 277 10.16 -11.89 -17.70
C GLU A 277 11.64 -11.71 -18.06
N VAL A 278 12.53 -12.39 -17.31
CA VAL A 278 13.95 -12.40 -17.63
C VAL A 278 14.21 -13.59 -18.55
N GLU A 279 14.45 -13.29 -19.82
CA GLU A 279 14.60 -14.29 -20.90
C GLU A 279 15.78 -15.26 -20.69
N LYS A 280 16.78 -14.87 -19.88
CA LYS A 280 17.90 -15.72 -19.46
C LYS A 280 18.31 -15.44 -18.01
N LEU A 281 18.25 -16.46 -17.17
CA LEU A 281 18.92 -16.47 -15.87
C LEU A 281 20.44 -16.42 -16.10
N PHE A 282 21.01 -15.22 -16.07
CA PHE A 282 22.45 -15.01 -16.15
C PHE A 282 23.09 -15.56 -14.88
N VAL A 283 23.97 -16.56 -15.02
CA VAL A 283 24.77 -17.05 -13.90
C VAL A 283 25.98 -16.13 -13.77
N PRO A 284 26.09 -15.35 -12.68
CA PRO A 284 27.19 -14.40 -12.54
C PRO A 284 28.55 -15.12 -12.43
N PRO A 285 29.62 -14.60 -13.04
CA PRO A 285 30.97 -15.14 -12.87
C PRO A 285 31.41 -15.10 -11.40
N THR A 286 32.17 -16.10 -10.95
CA THR A 286 32.73 -16.16 -9.58
C THR A 286 34.11 -15.49 -9.47
N THR A 287 34.50 -14.67 -10.44
CA THR A 287 35.82 -14.03 -10.46
C THR A 287 35.90 -12.87 -9.45
N PRO A 288 37.04 -12.66 -8.77
CA PRO A 288 37.21 -11.53 -7.85
C PRO A 288 36.96 -10.16 -8.50
N VAL A 289 37.28 -10.03 -9.78
CA VAL A 289 37.04 -8.80 -10.57
C VAL A 289 35.55 -8.49 -10.67
N TYR A 290 34.72 -9.50 -10.94
CA TYR A 290 33.26 -9.31 -10.98
C TYR A 290 32.72 -8.80 -9.63
N TYR A 291 33.18 -9.36 -8.51
CA TYR A 291 32.78 -8.87 -7.19
C TYR A 291 33.26 -7.44 -6.90
N LEU A 292 34.45 -7.07 -7.38
CA LEU A 292 34.93 -5.68 -7.29
C LEU A 292 34.01 -4.74 -8.10
N ASP A 293 33.63 -5.13 -9.33
CA ASP A 293 32.71 -4.36 -10.17
C ASP A 293 31.34 -4.19 -9.50
N VAL A 294 30.81 -5.25 -8.88
CA VAL A 294 29.56 -5.18 -8.10
C VAL A 294 29.68 -4.23 -6.91
N ILE A 295 30.80 -4.24 -6.19
CA ILE A 295 31.04 -3.32 -5.06
C ILE A 295 31.09 -1.87 -5.56
N VAL A 296 31.83 -1.60 -6.64
CA VAL A 296 31.92 -0.27 -7.23
C VAL A 296 30.55 0.20 -7.72
N MET A 297 29.81 -0.66 -8.41
CA MET A 297 28.45 -0.37 -8.87
C MET A 297 27.52 -0.08 -7.69
N SER A 298 27.60 -0.86 -6.61
CA SER A 298 26.80 -0.65 -5.39
C SER A 298 27.11 0.72 -4.76
N ALA A 299 28.38 1.11 -4.71
CA ALA A 299 28.79 2.43 -4.20
C ALA A 299 28.26 3.58 -5.08
N LEU A 300 28.29 3.42 -6.40
CA LEU A 300 27.73 4.39 -7.35
C LEU A 300 26.21 4.50 -7.20
N ILE A 301 25.50 3.38 -7.11
CA ILE A 301 24.05 3.36 -6.91
C ILE A 301 23.68 4.03 -5.58
N ALA A 302 24.41 3.74 -4.50
CA ALA A 302 24.20 4.38 -3.20
C ALA A 302 24.40 5.90 -3.28
N LEU A 303 25.43 6.36 -4.00
CA LEU A 303 25.69 7.77 -4.22
C LEU A 303 24.55 8.43 -5.01
N VAL A 304 24.08 7.82 -6.10
CA VAL A 304 22.93 8.29 -6.87
C VAL A 304 21.69 8.36 -5.98
N GLY A 305 21.45 7.36 -5.14
CA GLY A 305 20.34 7.34 -4.18
C GLY A 305 20.39 8.51 -3.19
N ILE A 306 21.56 8.85 -2.66
CA ILE A 306 21.75 10.01 -1.76
C ILE A 306 21.43 11.32 -2.49
N PHE A 307 21.93 11.49 -3.72
CA PHE A 307 21.66 12.69 -4.51
C PHE A 307 20.18 12.78 -4.90
N PHE A 308 19.57 11.68 -5.31
CA PHE A 308 18.16 11.60 -5.63
C PHE A 308 17.30 11.98 -4.41
N GLY A 309 17.60 11.44 -3.22
CA GLY A 309 16.91 11.79 -1.98
C GLY A 309 17.00 13.29 -1.67
N LYS A 310 18.20 13.89 -1.75
CA LYS A 310 18.38 15.33 -1.56
C LYS A 310 17.62 16.16 -2.59
N PHE A 311 17.67 15.75 -3.86
CA PHE A 311 16.97 16.43 -4.95
C PHE A 311 15.45 16.35 -4.76
N HIS A 312 14.93 15.20 -4.36
CA HIS A 312 13.51 15.01 -4.07
C HIS A 312 13.04 15.93 -2.93
N THR A 313 13.75 15.94 -1.79
CA THR A 313 13.41 16.82 -0.65
C THR A 313 13.47 18.30 -1.05
N TRP A 314 14.50 18.70 -1.80
CA TRP A 314 14.63 20.07 -2.31
C TRP A 314 13.49 20.42 -3.28
N GLY A 315 13.19 19.54 -4.24
CA GLY A 315 12.14 19.72 -5.24
C GLY A 315 10.77 19.85 -4.58
N HIS A 316 10.49 19.01 -3.57
CA HIS A 316 9.27 19.09 -2.77
C HIS A 316 9.15 20.45 -2.08
N HIS A 317 10.18 20.89 -1.33
CA HIS A 317 10.17 22.19 -0.67
C HIS A 317 10.01 23.35 -1.66
N ALA A 318 10.72 23.31 -2.80
CA ALA A 318 10.65 24.33 -3.82
C ALA A 318 9.26 24.41 -4.45
N PHE A 319 8.63 23.26 -4.75
CA PHE A 319 7.27 23.19 -5.32
C PHE A 319 6.23 23.73 -4.33
N TYR A 320 6.26 23.31 -3.07
CA TYR A 320 5.30 23.76 -2.07
C TYR A 320 5.47 25.23 -1.73
N HIS A 321 6.70 25.74 -1.73
CA HIS A 321 6.96 27.16 -1.45
C HIS A 321 6.61 28.07 -2.64
N ARG A 322 6.88 27.65 -3.88
CA ARG A 322 6.60 28.45 -5.08
C ARG A 322 5.18 28.34 -5.59
N LEU A 323 4.55 27.17 -5.42
CA LEU A 323 3.18 26.87 -5.88
C LEU A 323 2.34 26.40 -4.69
N PRO A 324 1.88 27.32 -3.82
CA PRO A 324 1.12 26.96 -2.63
C PRO A 324 -0.26 26.39 -2.96
N VAL A 325 -0.82 26.70 -4.14
CA VAL A 325 -2.14 26.25 -4.56
C VAL A 325 -2.06 24.84 -5.17
N ILE A 326 -2.81 23.89 -4.58
CA ILE A 326 -2.83 22.46 -4.97
C ILE A 326 -3.01 22.27 -6.48
N TRP A 327 -3.97 22.96 -7.09
CA TRP A 327 -4.27 22.86 -8.52
C TRP A 327 -3.12 23.30 -9.41
N GLN A 328 -2.48 24.43 -9.07
CA GLN A 328 -1.32 24.94 -9.82
C GLN A 328 -0.16 23.95 -9.74
N ARG A 329 0.02 23.34 -8.57
CA ARG A 329 1.10 22.38 -8.30
C ARG A 329 0.94 21.10 -9.15
N HIS A 330 -0.28 20.56 -9.22
CA HIS A 330 -0.58 19.38 -10.05
C HIS A 330 -0.47 19.70 -11.55
N LEU A 331 -1.01 20.83 -12.00
CA LEU A 331 -0.92 21.26 -13.40
C LEU A 331 0.53 21.52 -13.83
N ALA A 332 1.34 22.16 -12.97
CA ALA A 332 2.75 22.39 -13.25
C ALA A 332 3.53 21.07 -13.33
N GLY A 333 3.27 20.13 -12.43
CA GLY A 333 3.86 18.79 -12.50
C GLY A 333 3.51 18.05 -13.79
N ALA A 334 2.23 18.09 -14.19
CA ALA A 334 1.78 17.48 -15.45
C ALA A 334 2.40 18.15 -16.68
N ALA A 335 2.50 19.49 -16.69
CA ALA A 335 3.15 20.21 -17.77
C ALA A 335 4.63 19.80 -17.89
N ILE A 336 5.38 19.78 -16.77
CA ILE A 336 6.79 19.36 -16.77
C ILE A 336 6.94 17.89 -17.20
N THR A 337 5.99 17.02 -16.87
CA THR A 337 6.04 15.61 -17.29
C THR A 337 5.80 15.44 -18.78
N GLY A 338 4.97 16.29 -19.39
CA GLY A 338 4.63 16.20 -20.82
C GLY A 338 5.58 16.97 -21.75
N PHE A 339 6.52 17.75 -21.23
CA PHE A 339 7.52 18.52 -21.99
C PHE A 339 8.84 17.76 -22.14
#